data_AF-A0A9P4K4B9-F1
#
_entry.id   AF-A0A9P4K4B9-F1
#
_cell.length_a   1.000
_cell.length_b   1.000
_cell.length_c   1.000
_cell.angle_alpha   90.00
_cell.angle_beta   90.00
_cell.angle_gamma   90.00
#
_symmetry.space_group_name_H-M   'P 1'
#
loop_
_entity.id
_entity.type
_entity.pdbx_description
1 polymer ?
#
loop_
_entity_poly.entity_id
_entity_poly.type
_entity_poly.pdbx_seq_one_letter_code
_entity_poly.pdbx_strand_id
1 'polypeptide(L)'
;MAAHKSDPSNHDAKYNPPRPSALARVMREFEDLVNIFEEALLHSDHHSALLLCLSDDEARRREKLRQEARRLAIDELSTKYTRKSIRTSLCAAESMGKLAEERLYSAADVVDAPDASLDRIRNGYFRLYSSQLFDLLGQPTDLRFGTLRFHTSHPDPYSARDGDTSLRTAVELALNSSFYIADSAETLPYHHFYLPGSPSLQNHGLLSRKWDDAGAFPDYDSWLLFTFLGSGYLKIEIPIEMCADIYGGPLRGRQDEEVLFWGVFVEDELLP
;
A
#
# COMPACT_ATOMS: atom_id res chain seq x y z
N MET A 1 -59.99 -42.64 -18.10
CA MET A 1 -59.26 -42.52 -16.82
C MET A 1 -58.59 -41.16 -16.78
N ALA A 2 -58.71 -40.50 -15.64
CA ALA A 2 -58.26 -39.14 -15.36
C ALA A 2 -56.74 -38.95 -15.47
N ALA A 3 -56.31 -37.71 -15.71
CA ALA A 3 -55.42 -36.99 -14.78
C ALA A 3 -55.27 -35.52 -15.19
N HIS A 4 -55.80 -34.64 -14.34
CA HIS A 4 -55.48 -33.21 -14.25
C HIS A 4 -53.98 -33.01 -13.97
N LYS A 5 -53.41 -31.92 -14.52
CA LYS A 5 -52.28 -31.15 -13.97
C LYS A 5 -52.34 -29.75 -14.60
N SER A 6 -53.03 -28.80 -13.96
CA SER A 6 -52.50 -27.86 -12.95
C SER A 6 -51.54 -26.84 -13.58
N ASP A 7 -52.06 -25.63 -13.78
CA ASP A 7 -51.33 -24.43 -14.15
C ASP A 7 -50.13 -24.17 -13.21
N PRO A 8 -48.95 -23.83 -13.74
CA PRO A 8 -47.89 -23.27 -12.93
C PRO A 8 -48.22 -21.82 -12.58
N SER A 9 -48.71 -21.66 -11.36
CA SER A 9 -48.48 -20.55 -10.43
C SER A 9 -47.80 -19.31 -11.01
N ASN A 10 -48.57 -18.22 -11.05
CA ASN A 10 -48.10 -16.85 -10.90
C ASN A 10 -47.00 -16.79 -9.83
N HIS A 11 -45.75 -16.67 -10.27
CA HIS A 11 -44.69 -16.18 -9.41
C HIS A 11 -44.96 -14.69 -9.21
N ASP A 12 -45.45 -14.35 -8.01
CA ASP A 12 -45.35 -13.00 -7.46
C ASP A 12 -43.89 -12.54 -7.60
N ALA A 13 -43.66 -11.68 -8.60
CA ALA A 13 -42.43 -10.95 -8.74
C ALA A 13 -42.30 -10.04 -7.52
N LYS A 14 -41.53 -10.49 -6.51
CA LYS A 14 -41.09 -9.64 -5.41
C LYS A 14 -40.52 -8.37 -6.01
N TYR A 15 -41.25 -7.27 -5.84
CA TYR A 15 -40.86 -5.94 -6.25
C TYR A 15 -39.60 -5.57 -5.47
N ASN A 16 -38.43 -5.87 -6.04
CA ASN A 16 -37.17 -5.40 -5.53
C ASN A 16 -37.13 -3.90 -5.81
N PRO A 17 -37.22 -3.03 -4.79
CA PRO A 17 -37.12 -1.60 -5.04
C PRO A 17 -35.81 -1.33 -5.78
N PRO A 18 -35.81 -0.44 -6.79
CA PRO A 18 -34.62 -0.15 -7.58
C PRO A 18 -33.51 0.28 -6.63
N ARG A 19 -32.39 -0.44 -6.66
CA ARG A 19 -31.22 -0.10 -5.85
C ARG A 19 -30.88 1.36 -6.15
N PRO A 20 -30.85 2.25 -5.13
CA PRO A 20 -30.57 3.65 -5.36
C PRO A 20 -29.22 3.77 -6.07
N SER A 21 -29.17 4.64 -7.07
CA SER A 21 -27.94 4.89 -7.84
C SER A 21 -26.80 5.29 -6.89
N ALA A 22 -25.56 5.00 -7.29
CA ALA A 22 -24.39 5.34 -6.47
C ALA A 22 -24.39 6.83 -6.07
N LEU A 23 -24.78 7.71 -7.00
CA LEU A 23 -24.95 9.13 -6.77
C LEU A 23 -26.03 9.45 -5.72
N ALA A 24 -27.20 8.81 -5.78
CA ALA A 24 -28.27 9.02 -4.81
C ALA A 24 -27.90 8.57 -3.39
N ARG A 25 -26.94 7.66 -3.24
CA ARG A 25 -26.37 7.30 -1.93
C ARG A 25 -25.40 8.37 -1.44
N VAL A 26 -24.50 8.84 -2.31
CA VAL A 26 -23.54 9.92 -1.99
C VAL A 26 -24.27 11.21 -1.60
N MET A 27 -25.34 11.57 -2.32
CA MET A 27 -26.12 12.77 -2.02
C MET A 27 -26.80 12.71 -0.65
N ARG A 28 -27.34 11.54 -0.26
CA ARG A 28 -27.90 11.36 1.08
C ARG A 28 -26.84 11.46 2.16
N GLU A 29 -25.70 10.81 1.95
CA GLU A 29 -24.57 10.88 2.87
C GLU A 29 -24.02 12.31 3.02
N PHE A 30 -24.01 13.10 1.94
CA PHE A 30 -23.68 14.52 1.97
C PHE A 30 -24.67 15.31 2.81
N GLU A 31 -25.98 15.15 2.58
CA GLU A 31 -27.01 15.84 3.35
C GLU A 31 -26.94 15.50 4.85
N ASP A 32 -26.72 14.22 5.18
CA ASP A 32 -26.54 13.77 6.56
C ASP A 32 -25.32 14.43 7.21
N LEU A 33 -24.17 14.48 6.53
CA LEU A 33 -22.96 15.15 7.03
C LEU A 33 -23.15 16.66 7.19
N VAL A 34 -23.83 17.31 6.24
CA VAL A 34 -24.15 18.74 6.35
C VAL A 34 -24.98 19.02 7.60
N ASN A 35 -25.98 18.19 7.89
CA ASN A 35 -26.80 18.35 9.09
C ASN A 35 -25.97 18.16 10.36
N ILE A 36 -25.11 17.13 10.42
CA ILE A 36 -24.20 16.87 11.54
C ILE A 36 -23.26 18.05 11.78
N PHE A 37 -22.64 18.59 10.73
CA PHE A 37 -21.74 19.74 10.85
C PHE A 37 -22.48 21.05 11.16
N GLU A 38 -23.67 21.28 10.59
CA GLU A 38 -24.50 22.45 10.92
C GLU A 38 -24.86 22.42 12.42
N GLU A 39 -25.28 21.27 12.94
CA GLU A 39 -25.56 21.08 14.37
C GLU A 39 -24.31 21.32 15.23
N ALA A 40 -23.17 20.70 14.90
CA ALA A 40 -21.92 20.87 15.65
C ALA A 40 -21.44 22.34 15.67
N LEU A 41 -21.51 23.02 14.52
CA LEU A 41 -21.13 24.43 14.41
C LEU A 41 -22.06 25.33 15.23
N LEU A 42 -23.37 25.10 15.21
CA LEU A 42 -24.34 25.84 16.03
C LEU A 42 -24.05 25.70 17.54
N HIS A 43 -23.67 24.50 18.00
CA HIS A 43 -23.32 24.26 19.40
C HIS A 43 -22.00 24.94 19.79
N SER A 44 -21.01 24.99 18.89
CA SER A 44 -19.74 25.68 19.12
C SER A 44 -19.89 27.21 19.17
N ASP A 45 -20.83 27.75 18.39
CA ASP A 45 -21.04 29.18 18.21
C ASP A 45 -21.96 29.78 19.28
N HIS A 46 -22.73 28.94 19.98
CA HIS A 46 -23.52 29.32 21.16
C HIS A 46 -22.68 29.87 22.32
N HIS A 47 -21.37 29.60 22.37
CA HIS A 47 -20.48 30.24 23.34
C HIS A 47 -20.12 31.69 23.00
N SER A 48 -20.25 32.11 21.74
CA SER A 48 -19.96 33.48 21.27
C SER A 48 -21.22 34.31 21.02
N ALA A 49 -22.41 33.69 20.99
CA ALA A 49 -23.67 34.31 20.55
C ALA A 49 -24.42 35.13 21.62
N LEU A 50 -23.98 35.16 22.88
CA LEU A 50 -24.69 35.84 23.98
C LEU A 50 -24.77 37.39 23.87
N LEU A 51 -24.25 38.02 22.81
CA LEU A 51 -24.04 39.48 22.79
C LEU A 51 -24.70 40.31 21.68
N LEU A 52 -25.36 39.76 20.65
CA LEU A 52 -25.89 40.62 19.57
C LEU A 52 -27.24 40.12 19.00
N CYS A 53 -28.34 40.80 19.37
CA CYS A 53 -29.69 40.57 18.86
C CYS A 53 -30.08 41.60 17.79
N LEU A 54 -29.98 41.22 16.51
CA LEU A 54 -30.73 41.80 15.39
C LEU A 54 -31.09 40.66 14.42
N SER A 55 -32.37 40.50 14.09
CA SER A 55 -32.91 39.32 13.38
C SER A 55 -32.38 39.11 11.96
N ASP A 56 -31.92 40.17 11.29
CA ASP A 56 -31.38 40.08 9.93
C ASP A 56 -29.95 39.51 9.89
N ASP A 57 -29.22 39.63 11.00
CA ASP A 57 -27.90 39.03 11.17
C ASP A 57 -27.98 37.53 11.45
N GLU A 58 -29.06 37.04 12.06
CA GLU A 58 -29.27 35.61 12.33
C GLU A 58 -29.44 34.80 11.04
N ALA A 59 -30.23 35.29 10.08
CA ALA A 59 -30.43 34.61 8.81
C ALA A 59 -29.11 34.53 8.00
N ARG A 60 -28.33 35.62 7.97
CA ARG A 60 -27.01 35.66 7.33
C ARG A 60 -26.00 34.76 8.04
N ARG A 61 -26.03 34.72 9.37
CA ARG A 61 -25.18 33.84 10.18
C ARG A 61 -25.51 32.38 9.89
N ARG A 62 -26.79 32.02 9.86
CA ARG A 62 -27.23 30.65 9.57
C ARG A 62 -26.81 30.19 8.18
N GLU A 63 -26.94 31.04 7.16
CA GLU A 63 -26.47 30.70 5.81
C GLU A 63 -24.95 30.50 5.77
N LYS A 64 -24.17 31.34 6.47
CA LYS A 64 -22.71 31.15 6.59
C LYS A 64 -22.36 29.83 7.26
N LEU A 65 -23.03 29.47 8.37
CA LEU A 65 -22.82 28.21 9.06
C LEU A 65 -23.15 27.01 8.16
N ARG A 66 -24.27 27.09 7.42
CA ARG A 66 -24.65 26.05 6.46
C ARG A 66 -23.65 25.94 5.31
N GLN A 67 -23.11 27.06 4.81
CA GLN A 67 -22.06 27.06 3.80
C GLN A 67 -20.77 26.40 4.31
N GLU A 68 -20.39 26.69 5.55
CA GLU A 68 -19.22 26.07 6.18
C GLU A 68 -19.44 24.56 6.44
N ALA A 69 -20.63 24.17 6.92
CA ALA A 69 -21.02 22.77 7.08
C ALA A 69 -20.95 22.01 5.75
N ARG A 70 -21.39 22.62 4.64
CA ARG A 70 -21.23 22.05 3.29
C ARG A 70 -19.77 21.89 2.89
N ARG A 71 -18.92 22.87 3.20
CA ARG A 71 -17.48 22.78 2.92
C ARG A 71 -16.84 21.61 3.67
N LEU A 72 -17.13 21.46 4.96
CA LEU A 72 -16.65 20.36 5.79
C LEU A 72 -17.19 19.00 5.30
N ALA A 73 -18.47 18.93 4.92
CA ALA A 73 -19.06 17.71 4.37
C ALA A 73 -18.42 17.29 3.04
N ILE A 74 -18.09 18.24 2.16
CA ILE A 74 -17.36 17.95 0.92
C ILE A 74 -15.96 17.41 1.22
N ASP A 75 -15.25 18.01 2.17
CA ASP A 75 -13.90 17.58 2.55
C ASP A 75 -13.91 16.16 3.16
N GLU A 76 -14.82 15.89 4.09
CA GLU A 76 -15.01 14.57 4.71
C GLU A 76 -15.40 13.50 3.66
N LEU A 77 -16.31 13.83 2.74
CA LEU A 77 -16.65 12.90 1.66
C LEU A 77 -15.46 12.68 0.72
N SER A 78 -14.75 13.73 0.36
CA SER A 78 -13.59 13.65 -0.53
C SER A 78 -12.51 12.75 0.07
N THR A 79 -12.16 12.94 1.34
CA THR A 79 -11.18 12.11 2.05
C THR A 79 -11.66 10.66 2.16
N LYS A 80 -12.94 10.42 2.51
CA LYS A 80 -13.52 9.08 2.62
C LYS A 80 -13.52 8.32 1.29
N TYR A 81 -13.97 8.96 0.20
CA TYR A 81 -14.01 8.33 -1.12
C TYR A 81 -12.61 8.18 -1.72
N THR A 82 -11.70 9.12 -1.47
CA THR A 82 -10.27 9.00 -1.83
C THR A 82 -9.65 7.80 -1.14
N ARG A 83 -9.81 7.67 0.19
CA ARG A 83 -9.32 6.54 0.97
C ARG A 83 -9.85 5.21 0.42
N LYS A 84 -11.16 5.14 0.14
CA LYS A 84 -11.79 3.95 -0.45
C LYS A 84 -11.24 3.60 -1.83
N SER A 85 -11.02 4.61 -2.68
CA SER A 85 -10.44 4.40 -4.02
C SER A 85 -9.01 3.88 -3.92
N ILE A 86 -8.18 4.51 -3.09
CA ILE A 86 -6.79 4.09 -2.86
C ILE A 86 -6.76 2.65 -2.36
N ARG A 87 -7.58 2.31 -1.34
CA ARG A 87 -7.65 0.94 -0.81
C ARG A 87 -8.03 -0.07 -1.89
N THR A 88 -8.97 0.27 -2.76
CA THR A 88 -9.41 -0.61 -3.85
C THR A 88 -8.27 -0.86 -4.85
N SER A 89 -7.53 0.20 -5.22
CA SER A 89 -6.35 0.07 -6.08
C SER A 89 -5.24 -0.76 -5.43
N LEU A 90 -4.99 -0.59 -4.13
CA LEU A 90 -4.03 -1.40 -3.38
C LEU A 90 -4.45 -2.87 -3.32
N CYS A 91 -5.72 -3.17 -3.06
CA CYS A 91 -6.25 -4.55 -3.13
C CYS A 91 -6.02 -5.18 -4.51
N ALA A 92 -6.23 -4.41 -5.58
CA ALA A 92 -6.01 -4.90 -6.93
C ALA A 92 -4.53 -5.24 -7.16
N ALA A 93 -3.61 -4.35 -6.78
CA ALA A 93 -2.17 -4.59 -6.87
C ALA A 93 -1.73 -5.83 -6.06
N GLU A 94 -2.18 -5.92 -4.81
CA GLU A 94 -1.95 -7.08 -3.94
C GLU A 94 -2.49 -8.37 -4.54
N SER A 95 -3.69 -8.35 -5.13
CA SER A 95 -4.30 -9.55 -5.74
C SER A 95 -3.49 -10.08 -6.92
N MET A 96 -2.82 -9.20 -7.69
CA MET A 96 -1.92 -9.62 -8.77
C MET A 96 -0.68 -10.30 -8.22
N GLY A 97 -0.09 -9.77 -7.15
CA GLY A 97 1.04 -10.39 -6.46
C GLY A 97 0.69 -11.74 -5.87
N LYS A 98 -0.45 -11.86 -5.18
CA LYS A 98 -0.95 -13.14 -4.64
C LYS A 98 -1.18 -14.17 -5.74
N LEU A 99 -1.75 -13.76 -6.87
CA LEU A 99 -1.92 -14.66 -8.00
C LEU A 99 -0.57 -15.14 -8.57
N ALA A 100 0.45 -14.27 -8.61
CA ALA A 100 1.79 -14.66 -9.02
C ALA A 100 2.42 -15.65 -8.02
N GLU A 101 2.24 -15.42 -6.73
CA GLU A 101 2.65 -16.34 -5.66
C GLU A 101 1.95 -17.70 -5.78
N GLU A 102 0.62 -17.75 -5.92
CA GLU A 102 -0.16 -18.98 -6.13
C GLU A 102 0.28 -19.76 -7.37
N ARG A 103 0.59 -19.06 -8.46
CA ARG A 103 1.13 -19.68 -9.67
C ARG A 103 2.49 -20.28 -9.42
N LEU A 104 3.35 -19.62 -8.66
CA LEU A 104 4.67 -20.14 -8.32
C LEU A 104 4.57 -21.37 -7.41
N TYR A 105 3.65 -21.38 -6.44
CA TYR A 105 3.32 -22.58 -5.66
C TYR A 105 2.87 -23.73 -6.57
N SER A 106 1.97 -23.46 -7.51
CA SER A 106 1.44 -24.49 -8.43
C SER A 106 2.51 -24.98 -9.44
N ALA A 107 3.45 -24.11 -9.81
CA ALA A 107 4.52 -24.41 -10.74
C ALA A 107 5.68 -25.15 -10.06
N ALA A 108 5.91 -24.98 -8.76
CA ALA A 108 6.91 -25.75 -8.01
C ALA A 108 6.62 -27.26 -8.07
N ASP A 109 5.35 -27.66 -8.24
CA ASP A 109 4.92 -29.05 -8.40
C ASP A 109 5.08 -29.58 -9.85
N VAL A 110 5.34 -28.71 -10.83
CA VAL A 110 5.45 -29.07 -12.27
C VAL A 110 6.85 -28.76 -12.76
N VAL A 111 7.61 -29.81 -13.14
CA VAL A 111 9.05 -29.80 -13.47
C VAL A 111 9.46 -28.88 -14.64
N ASP A 112 8.53 -28.21 -15.31
CA ASP A 112 8.78 -27.47 -16.55
C ASP A 112 8.04 -26.11 -16.57
N ALA A 113 8.29 -25.27 -15.57
CA ALA A 113 7.79 -23.90 -15.53
C ALA A 113 8.57 -23.02 -16.53
N PRO A 114 7.90 -22.15 -17.30
CA PRO A 114 8.61 -21.25 -18.22
C PRO A 114 9.53 -20.30 -17.46
N ASP A 115 10.78 -20.25 -17.88
CA ASP A 115 11.87 -19.41 -17.39
C ASP A 115 11.46 -17.92 -17.39
N ALA A 116 10.90 -17.45 -16.28
CA ALA A 116 10.76 -16.03 -16.00
C ALA A 116 12.10 -15.54 -15.42
N SER A 117 13.14 -15.51 -16.25
CA SER A 117 14.47 -15.04 -15.84
C SER A 117 14.37 -13.69 -15.13
N LEU A 118 15.01 -13.62 -13.96
CA LEU A 118 15.09 -12.42 -13.14
C LEU A 118 16.22 -11.47 -13.61
N ASP A 119 16.88 -11.77 -14.72
CA ASP A 119 17.99 -10.96 -15.25
C ASP A 119 17.58 -9.51 -15.53
N ARG A 120 16.28 -9.28 -15.82
CA ARG A 120 15.73 -7.95 -16.07
C ARG A 120 15.76 -7.04 -14.84
N ILE A 121 15.75 -7.59 -13.62
CA ILE A 121 15.73 -6.83 -12.36
C ILE A 121 16.90 -5.84 -12.26
N ARG A 122 18.00 -6.10 -12.96
CA ARG A 122 19.20 -5.25 -12.99
C ARG A 122 18.97 -3.88 -13.66
N ASN A 123 17.98 -3.77 -14.54
CA ASN A 123 17.72 -2.58 -15.36
C ASN A 123 16.33 -2.00 -15.06
N GLY A 124 16.09 -1.63 -13.81
CA GLY A 124 14.83 -1.03 -13.40
C GLY A 124 14.69 -0.89 -11.89
N TYR A 125 13.46 -0.66 -11.46
CA TYR A 125 13.10 -0.53 -10.05
C TYR A 125 11.73 -1.14 -9.76
N PHE A 126 11.50 -1.57 -8.53
CA PHE A 126 10.18 -1.98 -8.05
C PHE A 126 9.46 -0.80 -7.42
N ARG A 127 8.20 -0.58 -7.79
CA ARG A 127 7.28 0.29 -7.05
C ARG A 127 6.62 -0.50 -5.94
N LEU A 128 6.69 -0.01 -4.72
CA LEU A 128 6.21 -0.71 -3.53
C LEU A 128 4.82 -0.22 -3.10
N TYR A 129 3.93 -1.17 -2.86
CA TYR A 129 2.53 -0.99 -2.46
C TYR A 129 2.25 -1.79 -1.19
N SER A 130 1.55 -1.22 -0.19
CA SER A 130 1.13 -1.97 0.99
C SER A 130 -0.27 -1.57 1.43
N SER A 131 -1.19 -2.54 1.36
CA SER A 131 -2.52 -2.42 1.96
C SER A 131 -2.48 -2.42 3.48
N GLN A 132 -1.58 -3.22 4.07
CA GLN A 132 -1.35 -3.30 5.51
C GLN A 132 -0.90 -1.95 6.07
N LEU A 133 0.12 -1.33 5.47
CA LEU A 133 0.61 -0.01 5.89
C LEU A 133 -0.48 1.06 5.76
N PHE A 134 -1.23 1.04 4.66
CA PHE A 134 -2.35 1.95 4.45
C PHE A 134 -3.39 1.85 5.57
N ASP A 135 -3.75 0.63 5.97
CA ASP A 135 -4.72 0.40 7.03
C ASP A 135 -4.18 0.87 8.39
N LEU A 136 -2.89 0.64 8.67
CA LEU A 136 -2.22 1.08 9.89
C LEU A 136 -2.16 2.62 10.02
N LEU A 137 -1.92 3.33 8.93
CA LEU A 137 -1.79 4.80 8.94
C LEU A 137 -3.13 5.52 9.03
N GLY A 138 -4.22 4.90 8.58
CA GLY A 138 -5.59 5.40 8.77
C GLY A 138 -5.97 6.68 7.99
N GLN A 139 -5.01 7.35 7.37
CA GLN A 139 -5.17 8.57 6.58
C GLN A 139 -4.82 8.29 5.10
N PRO A 140 -5.32 9.10 4.15
CA PRO A 140 -4.96 8.93 2.75
C PRO A 140 -3.44 9.16 2.57
N THR A 141 -2.72 8.09 2.29
CA THR A 141 -1.33 8.12 1.86
C THR A 141 -1.24 7.93 0.36
N ASP A 142 -0.10 8.27 -0.23
CA ASP A 142 0.17 7.97 -1.62
C ASP A 142 0.04 6.46 -1.90
N LEU A 143 -0.42 6.12 -3.11
CA LEU A 143 -0.51 4.74 -3.58
C LEU A 143 0.86 4.06 -3.56
N ARG A 144 1.92 4.82 -3.88
CA ARG A 144 3.30 4.36 -3.90
C ARG A 144 3.94 4.72 -2.57
N PHE A 145 4.24 3.71 -1.77
CA PHE A 145 4.91 3.89 -0.49
C PHE A 145 6.42 3.97 -0.63
N GLY A 146 6.97 3.41 -1.71
CA GLY A 146 8.40 3.48 -1.96
C GLY A 146 8.85 2.91 -3.29
N THR A 147 10.17 2.82 -3.43
CA THR A 147 10.87 2.20 -4.54
C THR A 147 12.07 1.41 -4.08
N LEU A 148 12.37 0.36 -4.82
CA LEU A 148 13.46 -0.56 -4.53
C LEU A 148 14.26 -0.83 -5.81
N ARG A 149 15.59 -0.81 -5.72
CA ARG A 149 16.50 -1.10 -6.83
C ARG A 149 17.58 -2.08 -6.37
N PHE A 150 17.93 -3.01 -7.27
CA PHE A 150 19.01 -3.96 -7.06
C PHE A 150 20.21 -3.59 -7.93
N HIS A 151 21.40 -3.66 -7.34
CA HIS A 151 22.68 -3.44 -8.00
C HIS A 151 23.54 -4.68 -7.83
N THR A 152 23.85 -5.34 -8.95
CA THR A 152 24.73 -6.51 -8.95
C THR A 152 26.07 -6.12 -9.55
N SER A 153 27.13 -6.14 -8.76
CA SER A 153 28.49 -5.94 -9.24
C SER A 153 29.19 -7.28 -9.42
N HIS A 154 29.71 -7.55 -10.61
CA HIS A 154 30.67 -8.62 -10.78
C HIS A 154 32.00 -8.21 -10.13
N PRO A 155 32.63 -9.08 -9.35
CA PRO A 155 33.96 -8.79 -8.82
C PRO A 155 34.93 -8.57 -9.98
N ASP A 156 35.69 -7.49 -9.94
CA ASP A 156 36.68 -7.17 -10.96
C ASP A 156 37.66 -8.35 -11.11
N PRO A 157 37.91 -8.85 -12.33
CA PRO A 157 38.75 -10.03 -12.54
C PRO A 157 40.21 -9.81 -12.11
N TYR A 158 40.63 -8.55 -11.93
CA TYR A 158 41.97 -8.18 -11.47
C TYR A 158 42.11 -8.13 -9.93
N SER A 159 41.00 -8.15 -9.20
CA SER A 159 40.94 -8.03 -7.74
C SER A 159 40.84 -9.38 -7.03
N ALA A 160 40.70 -10.48 -7.78
CA ALA A 160 40.50 -11.85 -7.29
C ALA A 160 41.80 -12.49 -6.76
N ARG A 161 42.52 -11.80 -5.87
CA ARG A 161 43.69 -12.39 -5.18
C ARG A 161 43.31 -13.40 -4.09
N ASP A 162 42.07 -13.38 -3.61
CA ASP A 162 41.58 -14.24 -2.53
C ASP A 162 40.33 -15.04 -2.92
N GLY A 163 40.28 -15.66 -4.10
CA GLY A 163 39.35 -16.77 -4.43
C GLY A 163 37.83 -16.54 -4.28
N ASP A 164 37.39 -15.36 -3.86
CA ASP A 164 35.99 -15.06 -3.58
C ASP A 164 35.35 -14.49 -4.84
N THR A 165 34.84 -15.41 -5.67
CA THR A 165 34.11 -15.11 -6.91
C THR A 165 32.64 -14.77 -6.65
N SER A 166 32.25 -14.52 -5.40
CA SER A 166 30.86 -14.31 -5.02
C SER A 166 30.32 -13.00 -5.62
N LEU A 167 29.21 -13.10 -6.36
CA LEU A 167 28.45 -11.96 -6.84
C LEU A 167 27.99 -11.11 -5.65
N ARG A 168 28.42 -9.86 -5.60
CA ARG A 168 27.94 -8.91 -4.59
C ARG A 168 26.68 -8.23 -5.08
N THR A 169 25.67 -8.21 -4.21
CA THR A 169 24.40 -7.52 -4.45
C THR A 169 24.23 -6.43 -3.42
N ALA A 170 24.08 -5.20 -3.90
CA ALA A 170 23.63 -4.06 -3.12
C ALA A 170 22.17 -3.73 -3.46
N VAL A 171 21.45 -3.22 -2.48
CA VAL A 171 20.04 -2.88 -2.58
C VAL A 171 19.84 -1.46 -2.09
N GLU A 172 19.07 -0.69 -2.86
CA GLU A 172 18.64 0.66 -2.51
C GLU A 172 17.13 0.66 -2.32
N LEU A 173 16.68 1.12 -1.17
CA LEU A 173 15.27 1.20 -0.80
C LEU A 173 14.94 2.63 -0.40
N ALA A 174 14.07 3.29 -1.17
CA ALA A 174 13.51 4.59 -0.85
C ALA A 174 12.07 4.42 -0.38
N LEU A 175 11.79 4.68 0.89
CA LEU A 175 10.43 4.70 1.45
C LEU A 175 10.06 6.17 1.71
N ASN A 176 9.15 6.70 0.90
CA ASN A 176 8.86 8.14 0.83
C ASN A 176 10.14 9.00 0.73
N SER A 177 10.47 9.79 1.75
CA SER A 177 11.64 10.68 1.80
C SER A 177 12.88 10.05 2.44
N SER A 178 12.81 8.82 2.95
CA SER A 178 13.93 8.14 3.61
C SER A 178 14.59 7.12 2.68
N PHE A 179 15.92 7.04 2.77
CA PHE A 179 16.75 6.17 1.93
C PHE A 179 17.52 5.16 2.78
N TYR A 180 17.37 3.90 2.41
CA TYR A 180 18.02 2.75 3.04
C TYR A 180 18.88 2.03 2.02
N ILE A 181 20.02 1.54 2.49
CA ILE A 181 20.94 0.73 1.72
C ILE A 181 21.18 -0.60 2.41
N ALA A 182 21.44 -1.63 1.64
CA ALA A 182 21.78 -2.96 2.14
C ALA A 182 22.80 -3.61 1.20
N ASP A 183 23.82 -4.26 1.75
CA ASP A 183 24.88 -4.92 0.99
C ASP A 183 25.06 -6.37 1.47
N SER A 184 25.00 -7.31 0.53
CA SER A 184 25.27 -8.74 0.73
C SER A 184 26.62 -9.06 1.40
N ALA A 185 27.62 -8.19 1.27
CA ALA A 185 28.91 -8.40 1.93
C ALA A 185 28.85 -8.11 3.44
N GLU A 186 27.90 -7.26 3.87
CA GLU A 186 27.75 -6.85 5.28
C GLU A 186 26.91 -7.83 6.10
N THR A 187 26.23 -8.79 5.46
CA THR A 187 25.45 -9.84 6.13
C THR A 187 26.27 -11.07 6.52
N LEU A 188 27.54 -11.13 6.12
CA LEU A 188 28.44 -12.24 6.44
C LEU A 188 28.98 -12.13 7.88
N PRO A 189 29.22 -13.27 8.56
CA PRO A 189 29.08 -14.65 8.07
C PRO A 189 27.67 -15.25 8.25
N TYR A 190 26.69 -14.45 8.68
CA TYR A 190 25.39 -14.96 9.12
C TYR A 190 24.51 -15.44 7.97
N HIS A 191 24.40 -14.65 6.91
CA HIS A 191 23.60 -14.98 5.74
C HIS A 191 24.30 -14.58 4.45
N HIS A 192 24.37 -15.53 3.51
CA HIS A 192 24.74 -15.26 2.13
C HIS A 192 23.49 -14.84 1.35
N PHE A 193 23.47 -13.59 0.90
CA PHE A 193 22.42 -13.10 0.01
C PHE A 193 22.92 -13.10 -1.44
N TYR A 194 22.13 -13.68 -2.32
CA TYR A 194 22.30 -13.57 -3.77
C TYR A 194 20.94 -13.34 -4.41
N LEU A 195 20.91 -12.52 -5.46
CA LEU A 195 19.72 -12.38 -6.28
C LEU A 195 19.47 -13.73 -7.00
N PRO A 196 18.32 -14.39 -6.80
CA PRO A 196 18.07 -15.67 -7.44
C PRO A 196 17.96 -15.49 -8.97
N GLY A 197 18.42 -16.48 -9.74
CA GLY A 197 18.30 -16.47 -11.20
C GLY A 197 16.88 -16.76 -11.69
N SER A 198 16.07 -17.42 -10.86
CA SER A 198 14.69 -17.80 -11.13
C SER A 198 13.77 -17.35 -9.98
N PRO A 199 12.45 -17.25 -10.21
CA PRO A 199 11.48 -17.03 -9.14
C PRO A 199 11.62 -18.07 -8.03
N SER A 200 11.41 -17.64 -6.78
CA SER A 200 11.59 -18.44 -5.58
C SER A 200 10.61 -18.00 -4.48
N LEU A 201 10.00 -18.99 -3.82
CA LEU A 201 9.19 -18.79 -2.62
C LEU A 201 10.04 -18.70 -1.34
N GLN A 202 11.36 -18.91 -1.45
CA GLN A 202 12.26 -18.74 -0.34
C GLN A 202 12.42 -17.26 -0.02
N ASN A 203 12.38 -16.93 1.27
CA ASN A 203 12.72 -15.60 1.75
C ASN A 203 14.25 -15.42 1.73
N HIS A 204 14.71 -14.39 1.04
CA HIS A 204 16.10 -13.99 0.99
C HIS A 204 16.28 -12.75 1.86
N GLY A 205 17.08 -12.83 2.92
CA GLY A 205 17.27 -11.73 3.86
C GLY A 205 18.49 -10.86 3.54
N LEU A 206 18.34 -9.54 3.64
CA LEU A 206 19.45 -8.60 3.58
C LEU A 206 19.34 -7.54 4.68
N LEU A 207 20.42 -7.34 5.44
CA LEU A 207 20.44 -6.36 6.53
C LEU A 207 20.57 -4.95 5.97
N SER A 208 19.66 -4.07 6.35
CA SER A 208 19.60 -2.70 5.84
C SER A 208 19.99 -1.66 6.88
N ARG A 209 20.43 -0.50 6.42
CA ARG A 209 20.73 0.65 7.25
C ARG A 209 20.31 1.93 6.57
N LYS A 210 20.00 2.95 7.37
CA LYS A 210 19.64 4.25 6.85
C LYS A 210 20.89 4.99 6.40
N TRP A 211 20.83 5.58 5.20
CA TRP A 211 21.97 6.31 4.66
C TRP A 211 22.34 7.55 5.48
N ASP A 212 21.33 8.23 6.02
CA ASP A 212 21.52 9.49 6.76
C ASP A 212 22.25 9.32 8.10
N ASP A 213 22.24 8.10 8.67
CA ASP A 213 22.85 7.80 9.97
C ASP A 213 24.34 7.44 9.86
N ALA A 214 25.04 8.09 8.90
CA ALA A 214 26.45 7.88 8.60
C ALA A 214 26.85 6.41 8.36
N GLY A 215 25.91 5.59 7.89
CA GLY A 215 26.13 4.16 7.65
C GLY A 215 26.13 3.30 8.91
N ALA A 216 25.63 3.78 10.04
CA ALA A 216 25.37 2.95 11.21
C ALA A 216 24.14 2.04 10.99
N PHE A 217 24.22 0.80 11.48
CA PHE A 217 23.02 -0.04 11.57
C PHE A 217 22.11 0.46 12.70
N PRO A 218 20.79 0.37 12.52
CA PRO A 218 19.85 0.74 13.58
C PRO A 218 19.92 -0.24 14.76
N ASP A 219 19.40 0.20 15.91
CA ASP A 219 19.37 -0.60 17.15
C ASP A 219 18.28 -1.69 17.15
N TYR A 220 17.42 -1.71 16.13
CA TYR A 220 16.38 -2.71 15.91
C TYR A 220 16.77 -3.64 14.76
N ASP A 221 16.03 -4.74 14.62
CA ASP A 221 16.29 -5.69 13.55
C ASP A 221 15.87 -5.14 12.18
N SER A 222 16.83 -4.89 11.30
CA SER A 222 16.64 -4.21 10.01
C SER A 222 16.73 -5.15 8.79
N TRP A 223 16.48 -6.45 8.99
CA TRP A 223 16.39 -7.41 7.90
C TRP A 223 15.25 -7.06 6.95
N LEU A 224 15.59 -6.93 5.67
CA LEU A 224 14.63 -6.91 4.57
C LEU A 224 14.51 -8.34 4.04
N LEU A 225 13.30 -8.90 4.02
CA LEU A 225 13.07 -10.26 3.52
C LEU A 225 12.38 -10.19 2.16
N PHE A 226 13.02 -10.76 1.14
CA PHE A 226 12.57 -10.70 -0.24
C PHE A 226 12.05 -12.07 -0.72
N THR A 227 10.87 -12.10 -1.33
CA THR A 227 10.35 -13.27 -2.06
C THR A 227 10.14 -12.90 -3.53
N PHE A 228 10.89 -13.53 -4.43
CA PHE A 228 10.87 -13.19 -5.85
C PHE A 228 9.83 -14.04 -6.59
N LEU A 229 8.70 -13.44 -6.95
CA LEU A 229 7.54 -14.17 -7.48
C LEU A 229 7.60 -14.40 -9.00
N GLY A 230 8.52 -13.73 -9.70
CA GLY A 230 8.61 -13.76 -11.15
C GLY A 230 7.63 -12.81 -11.85
N SER A 231 7.73 -12.72 -13.17
CA SER A 231 6.88 -11.84 -14.00
C SER A 231 6.87 -10.37 -13.56
N GLY A 232 7.97 -9.89 -12.96
CA GLY A 232 8.07 -8.52 -12.46
C GLY A 232 7.36 -8.28 -11.11
N TYR A 233 7.01 -9.32 -10.36
CA TYR A 233 6.45 -9.19 -9.02
C TYR A 233 7.47 -9.59 -7.95
N LEU A 234 7.45 -8.84 -6.85
CA LEU A 234 8.26 -9.06 -5.67
C LEU A 234 7.37 -8.92 -4.44
N LYS A 235 7.63 -9.72 -3.42
CA LYS A 235 7.09 -9.53 -2.08
C LYS A 235 8.26 -9.14 -1.18
N ILE A 236 8.08 -8.13 -0.32
CA ILE A 236 9.10 -7.71 0.64
C ILE A 236 8.46 -7.48 2.01
N GLU A 237 9.04 -8.08 3.03
CA GLU A 237 8.71 -7.85 4.44
C GLU A 237 9.71 -6.82 4.98
N ILE A 238 9.19 -5.72 5.52
CA ILE A 238 10.00 -4.60 6.03
C ILE A 238 9.64 -4.39 7.51
N PRO A 239 10.64 -4.28 8.40
CA PRO A 239 10.43 -3.99 9.82
C PRO A 239 9.56 -2.74 10.04
N ILE A 240 8.64 -2.82 11.00
CA ILE A 240 7.69 -1.74 11.28
C ILE A 240 8.39 -0.48 11.78
N GLU A 241 9.54 -0.63 12.43
CA GLU A 241 10.39 0.44 12.95
C GLU A 241 10.90 1.30 11.80
N MET A 242 11.34 0.69 10.70
CA MET A 242 11.73 1.43 9.48
C MET A 242 10.56 2.23 8.91
N CYS A 243 9.33 1.70 9.00
CA CYS A 243 8.13 2.43 8.58
C CYS A 243 7.77 3.54 9.58
N ALA A 244 7.94 3.29 10.88
CA ALA A 244 7.66 4.24 11.96
C ALA A 244 8.61 5.44 11.94
N ASP A 245 9.86 5.26 11.52
CA ASP A 245 10.84 6.32 11.34
C ASP A 245 10.42 7.34 10.27
N ILE A 246 9.58 6.91 9.33
CA ILE A 246 9.17 7.71 8.17
C ILE A 246 7.80 8.32 8.38
N TYR A 247 6.83 7.46 8.71
CA TYR A 247 5.42 7.86 8.79
C TYR A 247 4.99 8.22 10.22
N GLY A 248 5.74 7.78 11.23
CA GLY A 248 5.46 8.07 12.63
C GLY A 248 4.07 7.61 13.07
N GLY A 249 3.44 8.43 13.90
CA GLY A 249 2.05 8.27 14.34
C GLY A 249 1.75 6.87 14.90
N PRO A 250 0.76 6.15 14.35
CA PRO A 250 0.26 4.87 14.89
C PRO A 250 1.24 3.70 14.76
N LEU A 251 2.36 3.88 14.06
CA LEU A 251 3.41 2.88 13.93
C LEU A 251 4.42 2.93 15.08
N ARG A 252 4.53 4.06 15.78
CA ARG A 252 5.51 4.22 16.87
C ARG A 252 5.17 3.33 18.06
N GLY A 253 6.20 2.73 18.64
CA GLY A 253 6.08 1.86 19.82
C GLY A 253 5.65 0.43 19.51
N ARG A 254 5.49 0.09 18.22
CA ARG A 254 5.41 -1.30 17.75
C ARG A 254 6.83 -1.79 17.56
N GLN A 255 7.08 -3.03 17.97
CA GLN A 255 8.38 -3.68 17.88
C GLN A 255 8.17 -5.10 17.38
N ASP A 256 9.16 -5.62 16.64
CA ASP A 256 9.18 -6.99 16.14
C ASP A 256 7.94 -7.34 15.26
N GLU A 257 7.35 -6.32 14.62
CA GLU A 257 6.30 -6.49 13.61
C GLU A 257 6.87 -6.20 12.22
N GLU A 258 6.37 -6.89 11.21
CA GLU A 258 6.73 -6.65 9.81
C GLU A 258 5.53 -6.09 9.03
N VAL A 259 5.85 -5.21 8.09
CA VAL A 259 4.91 -4.65 7.13
C VAL A 259 5.19 -5.28 5.77
N LEU A 260 4.17 -5.92 5.21
CA LEU A 260 4.25 -6.56 3.91
C LEU A 260 4.05 -5.54 2.78
N PHE A 261 4.96 -5.54 1.82
CA PHE A 261 4.85 -4.77 0.58
C PHE A 261 4.87 -5.68 -0.64
N TRP A 262 4.08 -5.28 -1.63
CA TRP A 262 4.07 -5.84 -2.96
C TRP A 262 4.80 -4.90 -3.91
N GLY A 263 5.84 -5.42 -4.56
CA GLY A 263 6.64 -4.74 -5.55
C GLY A 263 6.17 -5.08 -6.97
N VAL A 264 5.99 -4.04 -7.79
CA VAL A 264 5.79 -4.19 -9.24
C VAL A 264 6.98 -3.60 -9.97
N PHE A 265 7.63 -4.41 -10.80
CA PHE A 265 8.82 -4.04 -11.55
C PHE A 265 8.49 -3.04 -12.66
N VAL A 266 9.34 -2.04 -12.79
CA VAL A 266 9.30 -1.00 -13.81
C VAL A 266 10.69 -0.96 -14.44
N GLU A 267 10.78 -1.30 -15.72
CA GLU A 267 12.01 -1.21 -16.49
C GLU A 267 12.46 0.27 -16.55
N ASP A 268 13.77 0.52 -16.46
CA ASP A 268 14.31 1.84 -16.74
C ASP A 268 14.00 2.15 -18.22
N GLU A 269 13.29 3.24 -18.49
CA GLU A 269 13.10 3.69 -19.87
C GLU A 269 14.50 3.94 -20.46
N LEU A 270 14.88 3.13 -21.46
CA LEU A 270 16.04 3.43 -22.29
C LEU A 270 15.75 4.78 -22.94
N LEU A 271 16.27 5.86 -22.35
CA LEU A 271 16.28 7.16 -23.00
C LEU A 271 16.93 6.96 -24.38
N PRO A 272 16.22 7.30 -25.48
CA PRO A 272 16.77 7.18 -26.82
C PRO A 272 17.96 8.12 -27.05
#